data_AF-A0A9Y4KD47-F1
#
_entry.id   AF-A0A9Y4KD47-F1
#
_cell.length_a   1.000
_cell.length_b   1.000
_cell.length_c   1.000
_cell.angle_alpha   90.00
_cell.angle_beta   90.00
_cell.angle_gamma   90.00
#
_symmetry.space_group_name_H-M   'P 1'
#
loop_
_entity.id
_entity.type
_entity.pdbx_description
1 polymer ?
#
loop_
_entity_poly.entity_id
_entity_poly.type
_entity_poly.pdbx_seq_one_letter_code
_entity_poly.pdbx_strand_id
1 'polypeptide(L)'
;MDDFDMLNAPAAGNGVGSEEDPAAAFLAQQESEIAGIENDEGFSILDSGEVPSSLGDSNDGTVNGELHGESNGPSDAYAAISNADRLQAEPESLRKWREEQRERLELLDANSRKQESEWKEKAKVELEEWHARQNEQLEKTKTNNRAAEEAMISDLDENNPGTEWERVARLCDFNPKSSKQAKDVSRMRSVLISLKQAPLVR
;
A
#
# COMPACT_ATOMS: atom_id res chain seq x y z
N MET A 1 10.27 24.78 -22.85
CA MET A 1 9.50 25.44 -23.91
C MET A 1 8.93 24.34 -24.77
N ASP A 2 7.64 24.07 -24.54
CA ASP A 2 6.63 23.80 -25.56
C ASP A 2 6.94 22.70 -26.58
N ASP A 3 6.53 21.47 -26.24
CA ASP A 3 6.05 20.46 -27.22
C ASP A 3 4.87 19.69 -26.58
N PHE A 4 3.96 20.48 -26.01
CA PHE A 4 2.59 20.08 -25.68
C PHE A 4 1.70 20.41 -26.89
N ASP A 5 0.78 19.52 -27.19
CA ASP A 5 -0.31 19.63 -28.17
C ASP A 5 0.03 19.52 -29.67
N MET A 6 -0.21 18.33 -30.25
CA MET A 6 -1.17 18.23 -31.36
C MET A 6 -1.64 16.78 -31.58
N LEU A 7 -2.78 16.45 -30.95
CA LEU A 7 -3.94 15.85 -31.62
C LEU A 7 -3.68 14.76 -32.69
N ASN A 8 -3.86 13.48 -32.33
CA ASN A 8 -4.77 12.62 -33.11
C ASN A 8 -5.17 11.35 -32.33
N ALA A 9 -6.23 11.47 -31.52
CA ALA A 9 -7.04 10.32 -31.15
C ALA A 9 -7.97 9.96 -32.32
N PRO A 10 -8.45 8.70 -32.36
CA PRO A 10 -9.89 8.57 -32.34
C PRO A 10 -10.37 7.73 -31.15
N ALA A 11 -11.38 8.31 -30.51
CA ALA A 11 -12.36 7.75 -29.59
C ALA A 11 -12.46 6.22 -29.51
N ALA A 12 -12.17 5.69 -28.32
CA ALA A 12 -12.92 4.59 -27.74
C ALA A 12 -13.45 5.10 -26.39
N GLY A 13 -14.71 5.52 -26.38
CA GLY A 13 -15.42 5.84 -25.16
C GLY A 13 -15.59 4.58 -24.32
N ASN A 14 -15.27 4.69 -23.03
CA ASN A 14 -15.94 3.91 -22.01
C ASN A 14 -15.96 4.76 -20.74
N GLY A 15 -17.11 5.38 -20.49
CA GLY A 15 -17.39 6.04 -19.23
C GLY A 15 -17.50 5.01 -18.13
N VAL A 16 -16.64 5.14 -17.13
CA VAL A 16 -16.78 4.60 -15.78
C VAL A 16 -16.30 5.77 -14.92
N GLY A 17 -17.16 6.73 -14.60
CA GLY A 17 -18.24 6.50 -13.66
C GLY A 17 -17.57 6.22 -12.32
N SER A 18 -17.41 7.25 -11.50
CA SER A 18 -17.07 7.12 -10.09
C SER A 18 -18.06 6.16 -9.43
N GLU A 19 -17.80 4.86 -9.46
CA GLU A 19 -18.41 3.92 -8.54
C GLU A 19 -17.73 4.16 -7.19
N GLU A 20 -18.14 5.25 -6.55
CA GLU A 20 -18.05 5.35 -5.10
C GLU A 20 -18.76 4.12 -4.55
N ASP A 21 -17.97 3.23 -3.96
CA ASP A 21 -18.48 2.09 -3.22
C ASP A 21 -19.55 2.61 -2.23
N PRO A 22 -20.80 2.13 -2.31
CA PRO A 22 -21.85 2.57 -1.40
C PRO A 22 -21.49 2.37 0.08
N ALA A 23 -20.57 1.44 0.39
CA ALA A 23 -20.01 1.29 1.73
C ALA A 23 -19.01 2.41 2.10
N ALA A 24 -18.19 2.88 1.14
CA ALA A 24 -17.27 4.00 1.34
C ALA A 24 -18.01 5.32 1.54
N ALA A 25 -19.09 5.55 0.78
CA ALA A 25 -19.95 6.73 0.95
C ALA A 25 -20.63 6.76 2.33
N PHE A 26 -21.09 5.60 2.83
CA PHE A 26 -21.70 5.49 4.17
C PHE A 26 -20.68 5.71 5.30
N LEU A 27 -19.45 5.19 5.16
CA LEU A 27 -18.38 5.40 6.14
C LEU A 27 -17.94 6.87 6.19
N ALA A 28 -17.79 7.54 5.04
CA ALA A 28 -17.48 8.96 4.97
C ALA A 28 -18.62 9.83 5.55
N GLN A 29 -19.88 9.42 5.35
CA GLN A 29 -21.04 10.09 5.94
C GLN A 29 -21.08 9.92 7.47
N GLN A 30 -20.79 8.73 8.00
CA GLN A 30 -20.69 8.50 9.45
C GLN A 30 -19.50 9.24 10.08
N GLU A 31 -18.36 9.31 9.40
CA GLU A 31 -17.16 10.01 9.87
C GLU A 31 -17.39 11.53 9.95
N SER A 32 -18.11 12.10 8.98
CA SER A 32 -18.51 13.51 9.00
C SER A 32 -19.60 13.83 10.02
N GLU A 33 -20.50 12.89 10.31
CA GLU A 33 -21.51 13.02 11.37
C GLU A 33 -20.87 13.00 12.77
N ILE A 34 -19.87 12.12 13.01
CA ILE A 34 -19.11 12.06 14.27
C ILE A 34 -18.20 13.29 14.45
N ALA A 35 -17.52 13.75 13.39
CA ALA A 35 -16.68 14.94 13.44
C ALA A 35 -17.47 16.24 13.74
N GLY A 36 -18.78 16.25 13.49
CA GLY A 36 -19.68 17.35 13.86
C GLY A 36 -19.98 17.45 15.36
N ILE A 37 -19.77 16.38 16.13
CA ILE A 37 -20.06 16.31 17.57
C ILE A 37 -18.83 16.76 18.40
N GLU A 38 -17.62 16.64 17.85
CA GLU A 38 -16.38 17.04 18.55
C GLU A 38 -16.17 18.57 18.57
N ASN A 39 -16.84 19.30 17.69
CA ASN A 39 -16.69 20.76 17.55
C ASN A 39 -17.90 21.56 18.07
N ASP A 40 -18.86 20.91 18.74
CA ASP A 40 -19.94 21.59 19.44
C ASP A 40 -19.58 21.64 20.94
N GLU A 41 -19.48 22.85 21.49
CA GLU A 41 -19.01 23.16 22.84
C GLU A 41 -19.95 22.68 23.98
N GLY A 42 -20.62 21.54 23.81
CA GLY A 42 -21.52 20.93 24.79
C GLY A 42 -20.83 19.97 25.77
N PHE A 43 -19.59 19.55 25.51
CA PHE A 43 -18.87 18.57 26.35
C PHE A 43 -17.84 19.17 27.32
N SER A 44 -17.87 20.50 27.55
CA SER A 44 -17.10 21.14 28.63
C SER A 44 -17.73 20.99 30.03
N ILE A 45 -18.80 20.21 30.19
CA ILE A 45 -19.52 20.05 31.48
C ILE A 45 -18.98 18.93 32.38
N LEU A 46 -17.86 18.28 32.04
CA LEU A 46 -17.26 17.22 32.88
C LEU A 46 -15.97 17.60 33.60
N ASP A 47 -15.41 18.80 33.38
CA ASP A 47 -14.18 19.25 34.06
C ASP A 47 -14.45 20.01 35.38
N SER A 48 -15.68 20.48 35.60
CA SER A 48 -16.08 21.14 36.85
C SER A 48 -17.10 20.27 37.56
N GLY A 49 -16.67 19.56 38.61
CA GLY A 49 -17.46 18.54 39.31
C GLY A 49 -18.71 19.07 40.03
N GLU A 50 -19.80 19.31 39.29
CA GLU A 50 -21.13 19.54 39.83
C GLU A 50 -22.09 18.43 39.37
N VAL A 51 -22.63 17.70 40.34
CA VAL A 51 -23.65 16.67 40.12
C VAL A 51 -25.05 17.32 40.03
N PRO A 52 -25.92 16.88 39.11
CA PRO A 52 -27.32 17.31 39.09
C PRO A 52 -28.03 16.90 40.39
N SER A 53 -28.79 17.81 40.99
CA SER A 53 -29.55 17.61 42.24
C SER A 53 -30.76 16.65 42.12
N SER A 54 -30.73 15.65 41.23
CA SER A 54 -31.83 14.69 41.05
C SER A 54 -31.59 13.31 41.64
N LEU A 55 -30.48 13.10 42.37
CA LEU A 55 -30.26 11.93 43.22
C LEU A 55 -30.13 12.36 44.69
N GLY A 56 -31.23 12.87 45.23
CA GLY A 56 -31.43 13.07 46.66
C GLY A 56 -32.38 12.00 47.19
N ASP A 57 -31.85 11.15 48.06
CA ASP A 57 -32.52 10.17 48.90
C ASP A 57 -33.95 10.54 49.33
N SER A 58 -34.88 9.61 49.15
CA SER A 58 -36.17 9.57 49.84
C SER A 58 -36.59 8.12 50.01
N ASN A 59 -35.89 7.43 50.91
CA ASN A 59 -36.50 6.39 51.71
C ASN A 59 -37.64 7.01 52.56
N ASP A 60 -38.87 6.92 52.09
CA ASP A 60 -40.05 6.99 52.96
C ASP A 60 -41.09 5.96 52.56
N GLY A 61 -41.55 5.21 53.55
CA GLY A 61 -42.33 4.01 53.41
C GLY A 61 -43.81 4.29 53.23
N THR A 62 -44.44 3.54 52.34
CA THR A 62 -45.87 3.27 52.41
C THR A 62 -46.11 1.77 52.44
N VAL A 63 -46.31 1.31 53.66
CA VAL A 63 -46.92 0.03 54.01
C VAL A 63 -48.37 -0.05 53.52
N ASN A 64 -48.75 -1.28 53.15
CA ASN A 64 -50.11 -1.81 52.96
C ASN A 64 -50.89 -1.51 51.68
N GLY A 65 -51.25 -2.59 50.99
CA GLY A 65 -52.31 -2.63 50.00
C GLY A 65 -52.52 -4.02 49.40
N GLU A 66 -53.40 -4.80 50.03
CA GLU A 66 -54.19 -5.87 49.40
C GLU A 66 -53.61 -7.30 49.28
N LEU A 67 -53.85 -8.04 50.37
CA LEU A 67 -54.24 -9.46 50.44
C LEU A 67 -54.68 -10.07 49.08
N HIS A 68 -53.75 -10.70 48.36
CA HIS A 68 -54.10 -11.64 47.30
C HIS A 68 -54.08 -13.06 47.88
N GLY A 69 -55.24 -13.72 47.77
CA GLY A 69 -55.59 -14.94 48.49
C GLY A 69 -54.59 -16.08 48.32
N GLU A 70 -54.10 -16.56 49.46
CA GLU A 70 -53.34 -17.79 49.59
C GLU A 70 -54.25 -18.99 49.29
N SER A 71 -54.15 -19.50 48.06
CA SER A 71 -54.61 -20.84 47.70
C SER A 71 -53.39 -21.77 47.68
N ASN A 72 -52.83 -22.04 48.86
CA ASN A 72 -51.62 -22.85 49.01
C ASN A 72 -51.97 -24.35 48.99
N GLY A 73 -52.12 -24.92 47.79
CA GLY A 73 -52.19 -26.37 47.57
C GLY A 73 -50.85 -26.92 47.06
N PRO A 74 -50.51 -28.20 47.28
CA PRO A 74 -49.21 -28.80 46.90
C PRO A 74 -48.89 -28.77 45.38
N SER A 75 -49.80 -28.28 44.56
CA SER A 75 -49.62 -28.03 43.12
C SER A 75 -48.99 -26.67 42.78
N ASP A 76 -48.96 -25.71 43.72
CA ASP A 76 -48.57 -24.33 43.44
C ASP A 76 -47.05 -24.09 43.58
N ALA A 77 -46.39 -24.85 44.45
CA ALA A 77 -44.93 -24.79 44.58
C ALA A 77 -44.21 -25.22 43.28
N TYR A 78 -44.71 -26.25 42.60
CA TYR A 78 -44.11 -26.73 41.34
C TYR A 78 -44.35 -25.73 40.18
N ALA A 79 -45.51 -25.07 40.17
CA ALA A 79 -45.82 -24.01 39.20
C ALA A 79 -45.01 -22.73 39.45
N ALA A 80 -44.76 -22.38 40.71
CA ALA A 80 -43.89 -21.28 41.10
C ALA A 80 -42.42 -21.54 40.71
N ILE A 81 -41.92 -22.76 40.96
CA ILE A 81 -40.55 -23.16 40.55
C ILE A 81 -40.42 -23.18 39.03
N SER A 82 -41.38 -23.76 38.30
CA SER A 82 -41.39 -23.76 36.82
C SER A 82 -41.47 -22.36 36.22
N ASN A 83 -42.22 -21.44 36.81
CA ASN A 83 -42.26 -20.05 36.35
C ASN A 83 -40.98 -19.29 36.70
N ALA A 84 -40.37 -19.53 37.86
CA ALA A 84 -39.06 -18.98 38.21
C ALA A 84 -37.97 -19.49 37.25
N ASP A 85 -37.96 -20.79 36.93
CA ASP A 85 -37.07 -21.38 35.93
C ASP A 85 -37.32 -20.80 34.54
N ARG A 86 -38.58 -20.58 34.13
CA ARG A 86 -38.92 -19.95 32.85
C ARG A 86 -38.52 -18.48 32.78
N LEU A 87 -38.49 -17.79 33.92
CA LEU A 87 -38.03 -16.40 34.04
C LEU A 87 -36.50 -16.31 34.10
N GLN A 88 -35.82 -17.31 34.66
CA GLN A 88 -34.35 -17.41 34.66
C GLN A 88 -33.78 -17.99 33.35
N ALA A 89 -34.55 -18.83 32.66
CA ALA A 89 -34.17 -19.39 31.37
C ALA A 89 -34.22 -18.29 30.31
N GLU A 90 -33.06 -17.97 29.74
CA GLU A 90 -33.03 -17.09 28.59
C GLU A 90 -33.85 -17.70 27.44
N PRO A 91 -34.64 -16.88 26.73
CA PRO A 91 -35.37 -17.36 25.56
C PRO A 91 -34.39 -17.97 24.55
N GLU A 92 -34.71 -19.16 24.04
CA GLU A 92 -33.90 -19.84 23.01
C GLU A 92 -33.61 -18.97 21.78
N SER A 93 -34.49 -18.01 21.46
CA SER A 93 -34.26 -17.01 20.41
C SER A 93 -33.10 -16.07 20.72
N LEU A 94 -32.94 -15.65 21.97
CA LEU A 94 -31.84 -14.80 22.43
C LEU A 94 -30.53 -15.57 22.43
N ARG A 95 -30.57 -16.86 22.84
CA ARG A 95 -29.40 -17.74 22.79
C ARG A 95 -28.89 -17.91 21.36
N LYS A 96 -29.79 -18.27 20.42
CA LYS A 96 -29.45 -18.38 18.99
C LYS A 96 -28.91 -17.07 18.43
N TRP A 97 -29.55 -15.94 18.76
CA TRP A 97 -29.08 -14.64 18.29
C TRP A 97 -27.65 -14.32 18.78
N ARG A 98 -27.32 -14.60 20.05
CA ARG A 98 -25.96 -14.40 20.56
C ARG A 98 -24.95 -15.34 19.91
N GLU A 99 -25.32 -16.59 19.66
CA GLU A 99 -24.48 -17.55 18.95
C GLU A 99 -24.20 -17.05 17.51
N GLU A 100 -25.23 -16.63 16.78
CA GLU A 100 -25.10 -16.06 15.43
C GLU A 100 -24.26 -14.77 15.41
N GLN A 101 -24.45 -13.85 16.37
CA GLN A 101 -23.63 -12.64 16.47
C GLN A 101 -22.17 -12.96 16.79
N ARG A 102 -21.93 -13.90 17.71
CA ARG A 102 -20.58 -14.33 18.07
C ARG A 102 -19.88 -14.96 16.86
N GLU A 103 -20.56 -15.84 16.15
CA GLU A 103 -20.02 -16.47 14.93
C GLU A 103 -19.72 -15.44 13.84
N ARG A 104 -20.63 -14.48 13.63
CA ARG A 104 -20.42 -13.38 12.68
C ARG A 104 -19.19 -12.53 13.04
N LEU A 105 -19.01 -12.22 14.32
CA LEU A 105 -17.86 -11.44 14.79
C LEU A 105 -16.56 -12.23 14.64
N GLU A 106 -16.56 -13.51 15.01
CA GLU A 106 -15.41 -14.39 14.83
C GLU A 106 -15.01 -14.54 13.35
N LEU A 107 -15.99 -14.63 12.45
CA LEU A 107 -15.75 -14.66 11.01
C LEU A 107 -15.10 -13.36 10.52
N LEU A 108 -15.57 -12.21 11.02
CA LEU A 108 -15.00 -10.91 10.66
C LEU A 108 -13.55 -10.78 11.17
N ASP A 109 -13.29 -11.18 12.41
CA ASP A 109 -11.94 -11.18 12.99
C ASP A 109 -11.00 -12.16 12.27
N ALA A 110 -11.51 -13.32 11.84
CA ALA A 110 -10.75 -14.29 11.05
C ALA A 110 -10.43 -13.73 9.65
N ASN A 111 -11.39 -13.06 9.01
CA ASN A 111 -11.20 -12.43 7.71
C ASN A 111 -10.18 -11.28 7.79
N SER A 112 -10.28 -10.41 8.80
CA SER A 112 -9.34 -9.33 9.06
C SER A 112 -7.90 -9.85 9.25
N ARG A 113 -7.72 -10.85 10.12
CA ARG A 113 -6.42 -11.49 10.33
C ARG A 113 -5.85 -12.12 9.05
N LYS A 114 -6.71 -12.72 8.23
CA LYS A 114 -6.30 -13.30 6.95
C LYS A 114 -5.82 -12.23 5.98
N GLN A 115 -6.59 -11.15 5.80
CA GLN A 115 -6.19 -10.03 4.93
C GLN A 115 -4.88 -9.38 5.40
N GLU A 116 -4.71 -9.18 6.71
CA GLU A 116 -3.48 -8.63 7.26
C GLU A 116 -2.27 -9.54 6.97
N SER A 117 -2.44 -10.86 7.12
CA SER A 117 -1.39 -11.83 6.79
C SER A 117 -1.05 -11.81 5.30
N GLU A 118 -2.06 -11.78 4.43
CA GLU A 118 -1.89 -11.73 2.97
C GLU A 118 -1.18 -10.44 2.54
N TRP A 119 -1.53 -9.29 3.13
CA TRP A 119 -0.86 -8.02 2.82
C TRP A 119 0.58 -7.99 3.32
N LYS A 120 0.86 -8.56 4.50
CA LYS A 120 2.23 -8.70 5.02
C LYS A 120 3.08 -9.60 4.13
N GLU A 121 2.53 -10.74 3.70
CA GLU A 121 3.21 -11.65 2.80
C GLU A 121 3.47 -11.01 1.44
N LYS A 122 2.46 -10.33 0.87
CA LYS A 122 2.61 -9.62 -0.39
C LYS A 122 3.68 -8.54 -0.33
N ALA A 123 3.70 -7.73 0.74
CA ALA A 123 4.72 -6.70 0.95
C ALA A 123 6.13 -7.31 1.07
N LYS A 124 6.25 -8.45 1.75
CA LYS A 124 7.52 -9.17 1.88
C LYS A 124 8.01 -9.70 0.53
N VAL A 125 7.13 -10.34 -0.25
CA VAL A 125 7.46 -10.85 -1.59
C VAL A 125 7.88 -9.72 -2.51
N GLU A 126 7.15 -8.59 -2.53
CA GLU A 126 7.50 -7.43 -3.37
C GLU A 126 8.87 -6.85 -3.00
N LEU A 127 9.20 -6.81 -1.71
CA LEU A 127 10.52 -6.36 -1.24
C LEU A 127 11.63 -7.32 -1.69
N GLU A 128 11.42 -8.63 -1.56
CA GLU A 128 12.36 -9.65 -2.02
C GLU A 128 12.56 -9.59 -3.54
N GLU A 129 11.49 -9.42 -4.32
CA GLU A 129 11.56 -9.23 -5.77
C GLU A 129 12.29 -7.95 -6.15
N TRP A 130 12.11 -6.87 -5.40
CA TRP A 130 12.87 -5.63 -5.63
C TRP A 130 14.36 -5.86 -5.41
N HIS A 131 14.76 -6.50 -4.31
CA HIS A 131 16.16 -6.84 -4.05
C HIS A 131 16.74 -7.77 -5.12
N ALA A 132 15.98 -8.79 -5.56
CA ALA A 132 16.40 -9.70 -6.62
C ALA A 132 16.66 -8.95 -7.93
N ARG A 133 15.72 -8.07 -8.35
CA ARG A 133 15.89 -7.24 -9.55
C ARG A 133 17.08 -6.28 -9.46
N GLN A 134 17.30 -5.67 -8.29
CA GLN A 134 18.47 -4.80 -8.07
C GLN A 134 19.77 -5.59 -8.22
N ASN A 135 19.85 -6.76 -7.58
CA ASN A 135 21.04 -7.60 -7.66
C ASN A 135 21.28 -8.11 -9.08
N GLU A 136 20.24 -8.52 -9.80
CA GLU A 136 20.34 -8.92 -11.21
C GLU A 136 20.86 -7.77 -12.10
N GLN A 137 20.32 -6.57 -11.94
CA GLN A 137 20.81 -5.41 -12.70
C GLN A 137 22.28 -5.08 -12.39
N LEU A 138 22.67 -5.18 -11.13
CA LEU A 138 24.03 -4.95 -10.69
C LEU A 138 24.99 -6.00 -11.26
N GLU A 139 24.62 -7.28 -11.22
CA GLU A 139 25.42 -8.36 -11.82
C GLU A 139 25.50 -8.22 -13.33
N LYS A 140 24.39 -7.89 -14.01
CA LYS A 140 24.40 -7.59 -15.46
C LYS A 140 25.31 -6.41 -15.80
N THR A 141 25.35 -5.39 -14.96
CA THR A 141 26.25 -4.24 -15.15
C THR A 141 27.71 -4.66 -14.97
N LYS A 142 28.02 -5.45 -13.93
CA LYS A 142 29.36 -6.01 -13.72
C LYS A 142 29.81 -6.88 -14.87
N THR A 143 28.96 -7.78 -15.37
CA THR A 143 29.30 -8.68 -16.48
C THR A 143 29.52 -7.90 -17.77
N ASN A 144 28.66 -6.92 -18.08
CA ASN A 144 28.85 -6.04 -19.23
C ASN A 144 30.15 -5.23 -19.14
N ASN A 145 30.48 -4.67 -17.97
CA ASN A 145 31.74 -3.94 -17.77
C ASN A 145 32.95 -4.86 -17.96
N ARG A 146 32.91 -6.08 -17.40
CA ARG A 146 33.99 -7.06 -17.57
C ARG A 146 34.14 -7.48 -19.02
N ALA A 147 33.04 -7.75 -19.72
CA ALA A 147 33.07 -8.12 -21.14
C ALA A 147 33.57 -6.97 -22.01
N ALA A 148 33.20 -5.71 -21.70
CA ALA A 148 33.70 -4.54 -22.40
C ALA A 148 35.20 -4.32 -22.15
N GLU A 149 35.69 -4.54 -20.94
CA GLU A 149 37.11 -4.50 -20.61
C GLU A 149 37.88 -5.59 -21.34
N GLU A 150 37.40 -6.84 -21.32
CA GLU A 150 38.01 -7.96 -22.03
C GLU A 150 38.05 -7.72 -23.54
N ALA A 151 36.96 -7.20 -24.13
CA ALA A 151 36.94 -6.82 -25.54
C ALA A 151 37.94 -5.69 -25.85
N MET A 152 38.03 -4.67 -24.98
CA MET A 152 38.99 -3.58 -25.12
C MET A 152 40.44 -4.08 -25.03
N ILE A 153 40.73 -5.01 -24.12
CA ILE A 153 42.06 -5.62 -23.99
C ILE A 153 42.36 -6.49 -25.22
N SER A 154 41.41 -7.29 -25.69
CA SER A 154 41.58 -8.09 -26.90
C SER A 154 41.89 -7.22 -28.12
N ASP A 155 41.14 -6.12 -28.31
CA ASP A 155 41.35 -5.16 -29.39
C ASP A 155 42.74 -4.48 -29.31
N LEU A 156 43.29 -4.32 -28.11
CA LEU A 156 44.64 -3.78 -27.87
C LEU A 156 45.73 -4.83 -28.14
N ASP A 157 45.49 -6.09 -27.76
CA ASP A 157 46.42 -7.21 -27.88
C ASP A 157 46.50 -7.77 -29.31
N GLU A 158 45.51 -7.49 -30.17
CA GLU A 158 45.55 -7.76 -31.62
C GLU A 158 46.67 -6.95 -32.32
N ASN A 159 47.91 -7.42 -32.13
CA ASN A 159 49.14 -6.86 -32.68
C ASN A 159 49.54 -7.56 -33.98
N ASN A 160 48.59 -7.68 -34.90
CA ASN A 160 48.88 -8.21 -36.23
C ASN A 160 49.72 -7.21 -37.03
N PRO A 161 50.83 -7.64 -37.66
CA PRO A 161 51.67 -6.75 -38.47
C PRO A 161 50.84 -6.17 -39.63
N GLY A 162 50.89 -4.84 -39.81
CA GLY A 162 50.14 -4.11 -40.84
C GLY A 162 48.90 -3.34 -40.34
N THR A 163 48.48 -3.51 -39.08
CA THR A 163 47.34 -2.78 -38.48
C THR A 163 47.76 -1.56 -37.64
N GLU A 164 49.05 -1.22 -37.60
CA GLU A 164 49.60 -0.21 -36.67
C GLU A 164 48.98 1.17 -36.87
N TRP A 165 48.83 1.61 -38.13
CA TRP A 165 48.21 2.90 -38.44
C TRP A 165 46.70 2.89 -38.22
N GLU A 166 46.05 1.74 -38.33
CA GLU A 166 44.63 1.60 -37.98
C GLU A 166 44.42 1.77 -36.47
N ARG A 167 45.30 1.21 -35.65
CA ARG A 167 45.28 1.38 -34.19
C ARG A 167 45.56 2.83 -33.77
N VAL A 168 46.58 3.46 -34.35
CA VAL A 168 46.86 4.89 -34.10
C VAL A 168 45.67 5.76 -34.48
N ALA A 169 45.01 5.47 -35.62
CA ALA A 169 43.85 6.22 -36.06
C ALA A 169 42.62 6.01 -35.15
N ARG A 170 42.40 4.83 -34.57
CA ARG A 170 41.30 4.60 -33.61
C ARG A 170 41.43 5.47 -32.34
N LEU A 171 42.66 5.75 -31.91
CA LEU A 171 42.95 6.61 -30.76
C LEU A 171 42.87 8.11 -31.08
N CYS A 172 42.86 8.46 -32.37
CA CYS A 172 42.82 9.85 -32.81
C CYS A 172 41.38 10.31 -33.05
N ASP A 173 40.99 11.40 -32.39
CA ASP A 173 39.70 12.04 -32.65
C ASP A 173 39.74 12.92 -33.91
N PHE A 174 39.17 12.38 -34.99
CA PHE A 174 39.04 13.05 -36.28
C PHE A 174 37.77 13.92 -36.39
N ASN A 175 36.96 14.02 -35.34
CA ASN A 175 35.79 14.89 -35.37
C ASN A 175 36.25 16.35 -35.55
N PRO A 176 35.84 17.05 -36.63
CA PRO A 176 36.22 18.43 -36.85
C PRO A 176 35.65 19.37 -35.77
N LYS A 177 34.56 18.98 -35.08
CA LYS A 177 33.90 19.78 -34.04
C LYS A 177 34.46 19.58 -32.63
N SER A 178 35.25 18.54 -32.38
CA SER A 178 35.80 18.26 -31.06
C SER A 178 37.09 19.04 -30.76
N SER A 179 37.73 19.60 -31.78
CA SER A 179 38.98 20.37 -31.63
C SER A 179 38.70 21.76 -31.06
N LYS A 180 38.79 21.88 -29.73
CA LYS A 180 38.77 23.18 -29.02
C LYS A 180 40.13 23.91 -29.04
N GLN A 181 41.11 23.40 -29.78
CA GLN A 181 42.47 23.91 -29.75
C GLN A 181 42.71 24.93 -30.86
N ALA A 182 43.46 26.01 -30.54
CA ALA A 182 43.78 27.09 -31.46
C ALA A 182 44.83 26.73 -32.53
N LYS A 183 45.46 25.55 -32.42
CA LYS A 183 46.47 25.08 -33.38
C LYS A 183 45.80 24.32 -34.52
N ASP A 184 46.14 24.67 -35.75
CA ASP A 184 45.70 23.93 -36.92
C ASP A 184 46.41 22.56 -36.99
N VAL A 185 45.63 21.51 -36.75
CA VAL A 185 46.08 20.11 -36.83
C VAL A 185 45.62 19.42 -38.12
N SER A 186 45.08 20.16 -39.09
CA SER A 186 44.50 19.60 -40.33
C SER A 186 45.51 18.79 -41.13
N ARG A 187 46.76 19.27 -41.24
CA ARG A 187 47.84 18.55 -41.93
C ARG A 187 48.17 17.22 -41.24
N MET A 188 48.27 17.24 -39.91
CA MET A 188 48.56 16.03 -39.12
C MET A 188 47.42 15.02 -39.25
N ARG A 189 46.16 15.47 -39.16
CA ARG A 189 44.97 14.64 -39.37
C ARG A 189 44.97 14.01 -40.76
N SER A 190 45.29 14.78 -41.80
CA SER A 190 45.39 14.28 -43.18
C SER A 190 46.46 13.19 -43.34
N VAL A 191 47.63 13.37 -42.72
CA VAL A 191 48.70 12.37 -42.77
C VAL A 191 48.28 11.08 -42.07
N LEU A 192 47.68 11.16 -40.88
CA LEU A 192 47.20 9.99 -40.13
C LEU A 192 46.10 9.22 -40.87
N ILE A 193 45.18 9.92 -41.53
CA ILE A 193 44.13 9.29 -42.37
C ILE A 193 44.75 8.59 -43.58
N SER A 194 45.72 9.23 -44.25
CA SER A 194 46.42 8.62 -45.39
C SER A 194 47.14 7.33 -44.99
N LEU A 195 47.81 7.33 -43.83
CA LEU A 195 48.54 6.16 -43.34
C LEU A 195 47.61 5.03 -42.91
N LYS A 196 46.38 5.34 -42.46
CA LYS A 196 45.32 4.34 -42.23
C LYS A 196 44.84 3.69 -43.54
N GLN A 197 44.64 4.49 -44.59
CA GLN A 197 44.08 4.02 -45.87
C GLN A 197 45.12 3.30 -46.75
N ALA A 198 46.37 3.76 -46.72
CA ALA A 198 47.49 3.19 -47.45
C ALA A 198 48.68 3.03 -46.49
N PRO A 199 48.73 1.90 -45.75
CA PRO A 199 49.86 1.60 -44.87
C PRO A 199 51.17 1.57 -45.66
N LEU A 200 52.25 2.02 -45.02
CA LEU A 200 53.58 1.93 -45.61
C LEU A 200 53.93 0.46 -45.80
N VAL A 201 54.10 0.05 -47.05
CA VAL A 201 54.62 -1.28 -47.40
C VAL A 201 56.04 -1.37 -46.80
N ARG A 202 56.25 -2.31 -45.88
CA ARG A 202 57.58 -2.63 -45.35
C ARG A 202 58.16 -3.80 -46.12
#